data_AF-A0A7X4D104-F1
#
_entry.id   AF-A0A7X4D104-F1
#
_cell.length_a   1.000
_cell.length_b   1.000
_cell.length_c   1.000
_cell.angle_alpha   90.00
_cell.angle_beta   90.00
_cell.angle_gamma   90.00
#
_symmetry.space_group_name_H-M   'P 1'
#
loop_
_entity.id
_entity.type
_entity.pdbx_description
1 polymer ?
#
loop_
_entity_poly.entity_id
_entity_poly.type
_entity_poly.pdbx_seq_one_letter_code
_entity_poly.pdbx_strand_id
1 'polypeptide(L)' 'MSEPSSGGVRCLWMRGGTSKGGYFLADDLPADPAARDAFLRRVMGSPDPRQIDGMGGAAP' A
#
# COMPACT_ATOMS: atom_id res chain seq x y z
N MET A 1 24.19 -0.49 13.57
CA MET A 1 23.30 0.61 13.15
C MET A 1 21.89 0.05 13.23
N SER A 2 21.15 0.40 14.29
CA SER A 2 19.75 -0.04 14.42
C SER A 2 18.94 0.76 13.41
N GLU A 3 18.49 0.10 12.34
CA GLU A 3 17.49 0.68 11.45
C GLU A 3 16.28 1.10 12.29
N PRO A 4 15.77 2.34 12.17
CA PRO A 4 14.50 2.67 12.81
C PRO A 4 13.47 1.69 12.25
N SER A 5 12.80 0.97 13.15
CA SER A 5 11.60 0.19 12.80
C SER A 5 10.61 1.17 12.19
N SER A 6 10.60 1.29 10.86
CA SER A 6 9.55 1.99 10.14
C SER A 6 8.25 1.34 10.58
N GLY A 7 7.43 2.06 11.33
CA GLY A 7 6.16 1.53 11.83
C GLY A 7 5.35 1.04 10.64
N GLY A 8 5.16 -0.26 10.53
CA GLY A 8 4.35 -0.86 9.47
C GLY A 8 2.88 -0.52 9.69
N VAL A 9 2.15 -0.29 8.60
CA VAL A 9 0.69 -0.17 8.64
C VAL A 9 0.10 -1.56 8.45
N ARG A 10 -0.85 -1.94 9.32
CA ARG A 10 -1.53 -3.24 9.21
C ARG A 10 -2.33 -3.28 7.91
N CYS A 11 -2.16 -4.36 7.16
CA CYS A 11 -3.01 -4.64 6.01
C CYS A 11 -3.30 -6.13 5.94
N LEU A 12 -4.41 -6.44 5.28
CA LEU A 12 -4.70 -7.78 4.83
C LEU A 12 -4.52 -7.85 3.31
N TRP A 13 -3.68 -8.77 2.86
CA TRP A 13 -3.53 -9.06 1.43
C TRP A 13 -4.52 -10.16 1.04
N MET A 14 -5.52 -9.82 0.23
CA MET A 14 -6.58 -10.76 -0.16
C MET A 14 -6.74 -10.86 -1.66
N ARG A 15 -7.30 -12.00 -2.09
CA ARG A 15 -7.92 -12.19 -3.40
C ARG A 15 -9.44 -12.14 -3.24
N GLY A 16 -10.10 -11.21 -3.92
CA GLY A 16 -11.56 -11.15 -4.05
C GLY A 16 -11.96 -11.44 -5.49
N GLY A 17 -12.59 -12.59 -5.75
CA GLY A 17 -12.89 -13.01 -7.12
C GLY A 17 -11.59 -13.13 -7.96
N THR A 18 -11.54 -12.40 -9.09
CA THR A 18 -10.41 -12.37 -10.02
C THR A 18 -9.35 -11.30 -9.72
N SER A 19 -9.51 -10.51 -8.65
CA SER A 19 -8.58 -9.41 -8.29
C SER A 19 -7.88 -9.66 -6.96
N LYS A 20 -6.71 -9.03 -6.76
CA LYS A 20 -6.00 -8.99 -5.48
C LYS A 20 -5.85 -7.55 -5.01
N GLY A 21 -5.87 -7.33 -3.70
CA GLY A 21 -5.69 -6.00 -3.12
C GLY A 21 -5.24 -6.04 -1.66
N GLY A 22 -4.61 -4.94 -1.25
CA GLY A 22 -4.35 -4.64 0.16
C GLY A 22 -5.57 -3.96 0.77
N TYR A 23 -6.05 -4.51 1.88
CA TYR A 23 -7.18 -3.98 2.64
C TYR A 23 -6.67 -3.39 3.94
N PHE A 24 -7.12 -2.18 4.25
CA PHE A 24 -6.66 -1.39 5.39
C PHE A 24 -7.87 -0.99 6.25
N LEU A 25 -7.68 -0.91 7.56
CA LEU A 25 -8.64 -0.21 8.42
C LEU A 25 -8.46 1.29 8.23
N ALA A 26 -9.57 2.03 8.19
CA ALA A 26 -9.54 3.48 7.99
C ALA A 26 -8.69 4.19 9.06
N ASP A 27 -8.79 3.74 10.31
CA ASP A 27 -8.07 4.31 11.45
C ASP A 27 -6.56 4.07 11.41
N ASP A 28 -6.10 3.11 10.59
CA ASP A 28 -4.67 2.85 10.38
C ASP A 28 -4.08 3.69 9.24
N LEU A 29 -4.89 4.49 8.54
CA LEU A 29 -4.46 5.36 7.44
C LEU A 29 -4.33 6.83 7.86
N PRO A 30 -3.55 7.65 7.13
CA PRO A 30 -3.57 9.09 7.31
C PRO A 30 -5.00 9.65 7.18
N ALA A 31 -5.39 10.54 8.10
CA ALA A 31 -6.70 11.19 8.07
C ALA A 31 -6.81 12.22 6.94
N ASP A 32 -5.71 12.89 6.60
CA ASP A 32 -5.63 13.80 5.47
C ASP A 32 -5.75 13.04 4.14
N PRO A 33 -6.72 13.37 3.26
CA PRO A 33 -6.91 12.66 2.00
C PRO A 33 -5.68 12.69 1.09
N ALA A 34 -4.97 13.81 1.01
CA ALA A 34 -3.79 13.91 0.15
C ALA A 34 -2.64 13.02 0.64
N ALA A 35 -2.41 12.99 1.96
CA ALA A 35 -1.46 12.07 2.57
C ALA A 35 -1.86 10.60 2.41
N ARG A 36 -3.16 10.29 2.51
CA ARG A 36 -3.68 8.93 2.30
C ARG A 36 -3.49 8.47 0.86
N ASP A 37 -3.77 9.33 -0.11
CA ASP A 37 -3.58 9.01 -1.52
C ASP A 37 -2.10 8.79 -1.84
N ALA A 38 -1.23 9.66 -1.32
CA ALA A 38 0.22 9.50 -1.45
C ALA A 38 0.71 8.17 -0.82
N PHE A 39 0.20 7.83 0.36
CA PHE A 39 0.48 6.57 1.04
C PHE A 39 0.04 5.36 0.20
N LEU A 40 -1.21 5.32 -0.26
CA LEU A 40 -1.76 4.20 -1.03
C LEU A 40 -1.03 4.03 -2.37
N ARG A 41 -0.66 5.12 -3.04
CA ARG A 41 0.15 5.05 -4.27
C ARG A 41 1.52 4.45 -4.00
N ARG A 42 2.18 4.85 -2.91
CA ARG A 42 3.49 4.30 -2.52
C ARG A 42 3.39 2.81 -2.15
N VAL A 43 2.36 2.42 -1.41
CA VAL A 43 2.08 1.02 -1.07
C VAL A 43 1.96 0.15 -2.32
N MET A 44 1.32 0.66 -3.38
CA MET A 44 1.18 -0.06 -4.65
C MET A 44 2.45 -0.05 -5.51
N GLY A 45 3.50 0.70 -5.15
CA GLY A 45 4.72 0.85 -5.94
C GLY A 45 4.59 1.84 -7.09
N SER A 46 3.54 2.66 -7.12
CA SER A 46 3.34 3.68 -8.14
C SER A 46 4.22 4.91 -7.85
N PRO A 47 4.75 5.61 -8.88
CA PRO A 47 4.38 5.53 -10.31
C PRO A 47 5.22 4.56 -11.15
N ASP A 48 5.98 3.62 -10.57
CA ASP A 48 6.74 2.65 -11.36
C ASP A 48 5.78 1.76 -12.17
N PRO A 49 5.89 1.73 -13.52
CA PRO A 49 5.06 0.87 -14.36
C PRO A 49 5.16 -0.62 -14.00
N ARG A 50 6.27 -1.04 -13.39
CA ARG A 50 6.49 -2.42 -12.94
C ARG A 50 6.02 -2.68 -11.51
N GLN A 51 5.78 -1.61 -10.74
CA GLN A 51 5.39 -1.67 -9.33
C GLN A 51 6.29 -2.57 -8.46
N ILE A 52 7.59 -2.70 -8.81
CA ILE A 52 8.48 -3.71 -8.21
C ILE A 52 8.84 -3.39 -6.76
N ASP A 53 8.79 -2.11 -6.39
CA ASP A 53 9.03 -1.60 -5.04
C ASP A 53 7.71 -1.34 -4.29
N GLY A 54 6.71 -2.22 -4.49
CA GLY A 54 5.42 -2.14 -3.83
C GLY A 54 4.62 -3.44 -3.95
N MET A 55 3.36 -3.40 -3.52
CA MET A 55 2.46 -4.57 -3.53
C MET A 55 1.74 -4.75 -4.87
N GLY A 56 1.91 -3.83 -5.81
CA GLY A 56 1.22 -3.85 -7.10
C GLY A 56 1.66 -4.99 -8.01
N GLY A 57 0.75 -5.41 -8.90
CA GLY A 57 0.98 -6.48 -9.86
C GLY A 57 1.31 -5.99 -11.27
N ALA A 58 1.46 -4.67 -11.48
CA ALA A 58 1.60 -4.03 -12.79
C ALA A 58 0.47 -4.38 -13.78
N ALA A 59 -0.75 -4.62 -13.25
CA ALA A 59 -1.93 -4.98 -14.02
C ALA A 59 -3.15 -4.18 -13.51
N PRO A 60 -4.06 -3.74 -14.41
CA PRO A 60 -5.34 -3.13 -14.03
C PRO A 60 -6.28 -4.10 -13.31
#